data_AF-A0A929PN81-F1
#
_entry.id   AF-A0A929PN81-F1
#
_cell.length_a   1.000
_cell.length_b   1.000
_cell.length_c   1.000
_cell.angle_alpha   90.00
_cell.angle_beta   90.00
_cell.angle_gamma   90.00
#
_symmetry.space_group_name_H-M   'P 1'
#
loop_
_entity.id
_entity.type
_entity.pdbx_description
1 polymer ?
#
loop_
_entity_poly.entity_id
_entity_poly.type
_entity_poly.pdbx_seq_one_letter_code
_entity_poly.pdbx_strand_id
1 'polypeptide(L)'
;MKKLTISQSITKRDSDSVERYLSDITKIGLLSQEEEVLLNRRICLGDQAALNQLIGSNLRFVVSVAKKYQDNGMILSDLISEGNLGLIKAAERFDHTKGFKFISYAVWWIRQMISLAIAEQKRTVRLPGNQILGILKVNRAVLSLEQELEREPTYPEIAEFISLSEKKVREYVINNQYSYSLDLVKDHDSGLTLLDTVTNEEVPASDASLVYDSLLLDLRKALLVLSEREQKIIMLFYGLYGHPQTSLEDMVPLLKLSKERIRQLKDQAHRTLKRAWKGSRLADYFNDLK
;
A
#
# COMPACT_ATOMS: atom_id res chain seq x y z
N MET A 1 -19.35 35.46 24.47
CA MET A 1 -19.50 35.47 22.99
C MET A 1 -18.65 34.34 22.41
N LYS A 2 -19.26 33.22 22.00
CA LYS A 2 -18.53 32.09 21.39
C LYS A 2 -18.03 32.53 20.02
N LYS A 3 -16.71 32.44 19.82
CA LYS A 3 -16.03 32.71 18.55
C LYS A 3 -16.53 31.67 17.54
N LEU A 4 -17.28 32.11 16.53
CA LEU A 4 -17.63 31.27 15.38
C LEU A 4 -16.36 31.10 14.55
N THR A 5 -15.67 29.99 14.74
CA THR A 5 -14.64 29.52 13.81
C THR A 5 -15.35 29.11 12.53
N ILE A 6 -15.29 29.96 11.52
CA ILE A 6 -15.66 29.63 10.15
C ILE A 6 -14.70 28.53 9.71
N SER A 7 -15.16 27.27 9.76
CA SER A 7 -14.49 26.21 9.02
C SER A 7 -14.55 26.65 7.56
N GLN A 8 -13.38 26.88 6.96
CA GLN A 8 -13.29 27.04 5.52
C GLN A 8 -13.81 25.72 4.94
N SER A 9 -15.09 25.72 4.58
CA SER A 9 -15.66 24.70 3.71
C SER A 9 -14.72 24.65 2.53
N ILE A 10 -14.00 23.53 2.41
CA ILE A 10 -13.27 23.15 1.21
C ILE A 10 -14.29 23.33 0.09
N THR A 11 -14.12 24.40 -0.68
CA THR A 11 -15.03 24.78 -1.75
C THR A 11 -15.29 23.54 -2.60
N LYS A 12 -16.57 23.17 -2.77
CA LYS A 12 -17.03 22.08 -3.64
C LYS A 12 -16.67 22.37 -5.12
N ARG A 13 -15.39 22.41 -5.46
CA ARG A 13 -14.92 22.64 -6.83
C ARG A 13 -15.31 21.50 -7.76
N ASP A 14 -15.35 20.28 -7.23
CA ASP A 14 -15.77 19.10 -8.01
C ASP A 14 -17.23 19.21 -8.44
N SER A 15 -18.13 19.72 -7.59
CA SER A 15 -19.54 19.87 -7.99
C SER A 15 -19.72 20.89 -9.11
N ASP A 16 -19.02 22.03 -9.04
CA ASP A 16 -19.07 23.06 -10.10
C ASP A 16 -18.50 22.53 -11.43
N SER A 17 -17.42 21.74 -11.39
CA SER A 17 -16.86 21.13 -12.59
C SER A 17 -17.79 20.10 -13.25
N VAL A 18 -18.44 19.26 -12.44
CA VAL A 18 -19.40 18.25 -12.92
C VAL A 18 -20.67 18.93 -13.43
N GLU A 19 -21.17 19.96 -12.76
CA GLU A 19 -22.35 20.71 -13.21
C GLU A 19 -22.13 21.39 -14.56
N ARG A 20 -20.95 21.98 -14.80
CA ARG A 20 -20.57 22.53 -16.11
C ARG A 20 -20.53 21.44 -17.17
N TYR A 21 -19.88 20.31 -16.89
CA TYR A 21 -19.84 19.17 -17.82
C TYR A 21 -21.26 18.67 -18.17
N LEU A 22 -22.14 18.51 -17.18
CA LEU A 22 -23.54 18.11 -17.38
C LEU A 22 -24.30 19.13 -18.23
N SER A 23 -24.02 20.43 -18.05
CA SER A 23 -24.61 21.51 -18.84
C SER A 23 -24.12 21.52 -20.28
N ASP A 24 -22.88 21.12 -20.55
CA ASP A 24 -22.34 21.06 -21.91
C ASP A 24 -22.84 19.84 -22.68
N ILE A 25 -22.92 18.67 -22.06
CA ILE A 25 -23.42 17.46 -22.74
C ILE A 25 -24.93 17.52 -23.02
N THR A 26 -25.69 18.36 -22.31
CA THR A 26 -27.13 18.52 -22.57
C THR A 26 -27.42 19.36 -23.81
N LYS A 27 -26.48 20.23 -24.23
CA LYS A 27 -26.56 21.00 -25.49
C LYS A 27 -26.40 20.12 -26.73
N ILE A 28 -25.79 18.93 -26.59
CA ILE A 28 -25.59 18.00 -27.69
C ILE A 28 -26.91 17.30 -28.03
N GLY A 29 -27.28 17.35 -29.31
CA GLY A 29 -28.48 16.71 -29.84
C GLY A 29 -28.42 15.18 -29.72
N LEU A 30 -29.59 14.58 -29.45
CA LEU A 30 -29.77 13.13 -29.51
C LEU A 30 -29.85 12.69 -30.98
N LEU A 31 -29.19 11.58 -31.30
CA LEU A 31 -29.22 11.02 -32.65
C LEU A 31 -30.51 10.25 -32.89
N SER A 32 -31.06 10.38 -34.08
CA SER A 32 -32.08 9.46 -34.58
C SER A 32 -31.46 8.14 -35.02
N GLN A 33 -32.29 7.10 -35.16
CA GLN A 33 -31.82 5.79 -35.61
C GLN A 33 -31.24 5.83 -37.04
N GLU A 34 -31.80 6.67 -37.91
CA GLU A 34 -31.31 6.85 -39.28
C GLU A 34 -29.96 7.56 -39.31
N GLU A 35 -29.79 8.60 -38.49
CA GLU A 35 -28.52 9.33 -38.33
C GLU A 35 -27.42 8.43 -37.79
N GLU A 36 -27.74 7.56 -36.81
CA GLU A 36 -26.81 6.59 -36.25
C GLU A 36 -26.27 5.65 -37.33
N VAL A 37 -27.13 5.17 -38.24
CA VAL A 37 -26.70 4.31 -39.36
C VAL A 37 -25.80 5.07 -40.34
N LEU A 38 -26.13 6.33 -40.66
CA LEU A 38 -25.32 7.17 -41.55
C LEU A 38 -23.93 7.46 -40.95
N LEU A 39 -23.87 7.79 -39.66
CA LEU A 39 -22.61 8.02 -38.95
C LEU A 39 -21.77 6.75 -38.91
N ASN A 40 -22.36 5.60 -38.60
CA ASN A 40 -21.64 4.33 -38.58
C ASN A 40 -21.03 3.95 -39.93
N ARG A 41 -21.73 4.21 -41.05
CA ARG A 41 -21.17 4.01 -42.40
C ARG A 41 -19.94 4.88 -42.64
N ARG A 42 -19.96 6.14 -42.19
CA ARG A 42 -18.82 7.06 -42.28
C ARG A 42 -17.67 6.63 -41.38
N ILE A 43 -17.97 6.13 -40.19
CA ILE A 43 -16.96 5.59 -39.26
C ILE A 43 -16.23 4.39 -39.88
N CYS A 44 -16.94 3.49 -40.59
CA CYS A 44 -16.30 2.40 -41.32
C CYS A 44 -15.34 2.87 -42.43
N LEU A 45 -15.55 4.07 -42.98
CA LEU A 45 -14.66 4.71 -43.95
C LEU A 45 -13.48 5.47 -43.29
N GLY A 46 -13.37 5.43 -41.95
CA GLY A 46 -12.31 6.08 -41.18
C GLY A 46 -12.58 7.54 -40.79
N ASP A 47 -13.83 7.99 -40.85
CA ASP A 47 -14.20 9.37 -40.50
C ASP A 47 -14.22 9.59 -38.97
N GLN A 48 -13.18 10.26 -38.46
CA GLN A 48 -13.06 10.60 -37.04
C GLN A 48 -14.09 11.63 -36.57
N ALA A 49 -14.56 12.53 -37.44
CA ALA A 49 -15.57 13.50 -37.05
C ALA A 49 -16.91 12.82 -36.79
N ALA A 50 -17.26 11.83 -37.60
CA ALA A 50 -18.45 10.99 -37.38
C ALA A 50 -18.35 10.18 -36.09
N LEU A 51 -17.16 9.65 -35.76
CA LEU A 51 -16.91 8.94 -34.49
C LEU A 51 -17.11 9.86 -33.29
N ASN A 52 -16.52 11.06 -33.32
CA ASN A 52 -16.66 12.04 -32.24
C ASN A 52 -18.12 12.49 -32.06
N GLN A 53 -18.86 12.65 -33.16
CA GLN A 53 -20.29 12.96 -33.10
C GLN A 53 -21.10 11.83 -32.46
N LEU A 54 -20.83 10.57 -32.83
CA LEU A 54 -21.47 9.40 -32.23
C LEU A 54 -21.18 9.31 -30.72
N ILE A 55 -19.93 9.52 -30.31
CA ILE A 55 -19.54 9.51 -28.90
C ILE A 55 -20.23 10.67 -28.16
N GLY A 56 -20.17 11.89 -28.69
CA GLY A 56 -20.73 13.10 -28.09
C GLY A 56 -22.22 12.98 -27.78
N SER A 57 -23.01 12.48 -28.73
CA SER A 57 -24.45 12.28 -28.55
C SER A 57 -24.82 11.23 -27.51
N ASN A 58 -23.88 10.34 -27.14
CA ASN A 58 -24.09 9.26 -26.17
C ASN A 58 -23.47 9.55 -24.78
N LEU A 59 -22.83 10.70 -24.56
CA LEU A 59 -22.24 11.05 -23.25
C LEU A 59 -23.26 11.08 -22.12
N ARG A 60 -24.50 11.53 -22.40
CA ARG A 60 -25.61 11.56 -21.42
C ARG A 60 -25.95 10.15 -20.92
N PHE A 61 -25.82 9.15 -21.79
CA PHE A 61 -26.08 7.76 -21.44
C PHE A 61 -25.03 7.24 -20.46
N VAL A 62 -23.74 7.56 -20.65
CA VAL A 62 -22.67 7.19 -19.73
C VAL A 62 -22.94 7.70 -18.32
N VAL A 63 -23.36 8.97 -18.18
CA VAL A 63 -23.72 9.55 -16.88
C VAL A 63 -24.83 8.73 -16.19
N SER A 64 -25.85 8.31 -16.94
CA SER A 64 -26.95 7.50 -16.38
C SER A 64 -26.50 6.12 -15.88
N VAL A 65 -25.47 5.55 -16.50
CA VAL A 65 -24.86 4.28 -16.07
C VAL A 65 -23.95 4.52 -14.86
N ALA A 66 -23.08 5.53 -14.91
CA ALA A 66 -22.12 5.87 -13.86
C ALA A 66 -22.79 6.22 -12.52
N LYS A 67 -23.93 6.91 -12.54
CA LYS A 67 -24.72 7.20 -11.31
C LYS A 67 -25.08 5.96 -10.49
N LYS A 68 -25.22 4.79 -11.13
CA LYS A 68 -25.51 3.53 -10.42
C LYS A 68 -24.33 2.98 -9.61
N TYR A 69 -23.13 3.55 -9.80
CA TYR A 69 -21.89 3.11 -9.17
C TYR A 69 -21.32 4.14 -8.17
N GLN A 70 -22.02 5.25 -7.92
CA GLN A 70 -21.51 6.39 -7.13
C GLN A 70 -21.14 6.01 -5.68
N ASP A 71 -21.84 5.05 -5.07
CA ASP A 71 -21.61 4.66 -3.67
C ASP A 71 -20.49 3.63 -3.48
N ASN A 72 -19.71 3.33 -4.53
CA ASN A 72 -18.66 2.32 -4.49
C ASN A 72 -17.27 2.86 -4.08
N GLY A 73 -17.17 4.11 -3.62
CA GLY A 73 -15.92 4.71 -3.12
C GLY A 73 -15.07 5.40 -4.18
N MET A 74 -15.66 5.78 -5.32
CA MET A 74 -15.02 6.60 -6.36
C MET A 74 -15.92 7.81 -6.66
N ILE A 75 -15.31 8.95 -6.97
CA ILE A 75 -16.04 10.19 -7.24
C ILE A 75 -16.79 10.05 -8.58
N LEU A 76 -17.97 10.66 -8.68
CA LEU A 76 -18.81 10.58 -9.89
C LEU A 76 -18.10 11.09 -11.15
N SER A 77 -17.27 12.14 -11.05
CA SER A 77 -16.46 12.65 -12.15
C SER A 77 -15.55 11.57 -12.75
N ASP A 78 -14.92 10.77 -11.89
CA ASP A 78 -13.96 9.74 -12.29
C ASP A 78 -14.71 8.55 -12.91
N LEU A 79 -15.84 8.15 -12.31
CA LEU A 79 -16.73 7.14 -12.88
C LEU A 79 -17.23 7.51 -14.28
N ILE A 80 -17.59 8.79 -14.49
CA ILE A 80 -18.02 9.30 -15.80
C ILE A 80 -16.85 9.24 -16.78
N SER A 81 -15.66 9.66 -16.36
CA SER A 81 -14.46 9.70 -17.20
C SER A 81 -14.04 8.30 -17.67
N GLU A 82 -14.05 7.33 -16.77
CA GLU A 82 -13.76 5.92 -17.08
C GLU A 82 -14.87 5.28 -17.93
N GLY A 83 -16.12 5.65 -17.67
CA GLY A 83 -17.25 5.27 -18.52
C GLY A 83 -17.13 5.81 -19.94
N ASN A 84 -16.65 7.03 -20.11
CA ASN A 84 -16.41 7.66 -21.42
C ASN A 84 -15.30 6.93 -22.18
N LEU A 85 -14.23 6.49 -21.50
CA LEU A 85 -13.21 5.62 -22.11
C LEU A 85 -13.80 4.29 -22.60
N GLY A 86 -14.75 3.72 -21.86
CA GLY A 86 -15.52 2.55 -22.30
C GLY A 86 -16.38 2.81 -23.53
N LEU A 87 -17.04 3.97 -23.58
CA LEU A 87 -17.84 4.40 -24.73
C LEU A 87 -16.99 4.55 -26.00
N ILE A 88 -15.80 5.16 -25.88
CA ILE A 88 -14.86 5.32 -27.01
C ILE A 88 -14.44 3.96 -27.56
N LYS A 89 -14.02 3.03 -26.68
CA LYS A 89 -13.65 1.66 -27.08
C LYS A 89 -14.82 0.90 -27.73
N ALA A 90 -16.04 1.14 -27.27
CA ALA A 90 -17.23 0.58 -27.88
C ALA A 90 -17.45 1.14 -29.28
N ALA A 91 -17.31 2.46 -29.47
CA ALA A 91 -17.50 3.13 -30.75
C ALA A 91 -16.49 2.66 -31.81
N GLU A 92 -15.23 2.46 -31.43
CA GLU A 92 -14.19 1.94 -32.33
C GLU A 92 -14.44 0.49 -32.81
N ARG A 93 -15.10 -0.32 -31.98
CA ARG A 93 -15.31 -1.76 -32.23
C ARG A 93 -16.73 -2.12 -32.62
N PHE A 94 -17.61 -1.13 -32.76
CA PHE A 94 -19.00 -1.37 -33.05
C PHE A 94 -19.19 -1.74 -34.53
N ASP A 95 -20.01 -2.77 -34.76
CA ASP A 95 -20.36 -3.23 -36.10
C ASP A 95 -21.85 -3.02 -36.32
N HIS A 96 -22.18 -2.05 -37.16
CA HIS A 96 -23.55 -1.66 -37.46
C HIS A 96 -24.30 -2.69 -38.33
N THR A 97 -23.61 -3.65 -38.95
CA THR A 97 -24.24 -4.66 -39.82
C THR A 97 -25.06 -5.68 -39.04
N LYS A 98 -24.81 -5.79 -37.72
CA LYS A 98 -25.46 -6.76 -36.83
C LYS A 98 -26.90 -6.38 -36.43
N GLY A 99 -27.39 -5.20 -36.81
CA GLY A 99 -28.81 -4.83 -36.64
C GLY A 99 -29.25 -4.46 -35.22
N PHE A 100 -28.31 -4.23 -34.29
CA PHE A 100 -28.60 -3.74 -32.94
C PHE A 100 -28.21 -2.27 -32.79
N LYS A 101 -28.83 -1.55 -31.85
CA LYS A 101 -28.47 -0.16 -31.53
C LYS A 101 -27.08 -0.10 -30.88
N PHE A 102 -26.31 0.95 -31.16
CA PHE A 102 -24.98 1.16 -30.58
C PHE A 102 -24.99 1.11 -29.05
N ILE A 103 -25.98 1.75 -28.43
CA ILE A 103 -26.11 1.79 -26.96
C ILE A 103 -26.21 0.38 -26.36
N SER A 104 -26.90 -0.55 -27.03
CA SER A 104 -27.02 -1.94 -26.58
C SER A 104 -25.67 -2.65 -26.48
N TYR A 105 -24.73 -2.32 -27.36
CA TYR A 105 -23.35 -2.81 -27.32
C TYR A 105 -22.48 -2.03 -26.34
N ALA A 106 -22.59 -0.70 -26.34
CA ALA A 106 -21.76 0.19 -25.53
C ALA A 106 -21.94 -0.01 -24.02
N VAL A 107 -23.15 -0.36 -23.55
CA VAL A 107 -23.42 -0.61 -22.12
C VAL A 107 -22.44 -1.58 -21.50
N TRP A 108 -22.08 -2.65 -22.21
CA TRP A 108 -21.19 -3.68 -21.68
C TRP A 108 -19.78 -3.12 -21.44
N TRP A 109 -19.24 -2.39 -22.42
CA TRP A 109 -17.94 -1.72 -22.33
C TRP A 109 -17.90 -0.63 -21.25
N ILE A 110 -18.95 0.18 -21.15
CA ILE A 110 -19.08 1.22 -20.12
C ILE A 110 -19.05 0.58 -18.73
N ARG A 111 -19.88 -0.44 -18.49
CA ARG A 111 -19.92 -1.14 -17.19
C ARG A 111 -18.60 -1.82 -16.87
N GLN A 112 -17.95 -2.45 -17.86
CA GLN A 112 -16.68 -3.12 -17.67
C GLN A 112 -15.59 -2.12 -17.26
N MET A 113 -15.46 -1.00 -17.99
CA MET A 113 -14.45 0.02 -17.68
C MET A 113 -14.69 0.67 -16.31
N ILE A 114 -15.93 1.02 -15.99
CA ILE A 114 -16.29 1.55 -14.66
C ILE A 114 -15.96 0.53 -13.56
N SER A 115 -16.34 -0.73 -13.74
CA SER A 115 -16.09 -1.78 -12.73
C SER A 115 -14.60 -2.05 -12.55
N LEU A 116 -13.81 -2.00 -13.64
CA LEU A 116 -12.37 -2.14 -13.60
C LEU A 116 -11.72 -0.97 -12.86
N ALA A 117 -12.12 0.27 -13.17
CA ALA A 117 -11.61 1.45 -12.50
C ALA A 117 -11.89 1.44 -11.00
N ILE A 118 -13.11 1.06 -10.59
CA ILE A 118 -13.45 0.88 -9.18
C ILE A 118 -12.55 -0.19 -8.53
N ALA A 119 -12.33 -1.33 -9.18
CA ALA A 119 -11.48 -2.37 -8.64
C ALA A 119 -10.02 -1.91 -8.46
N GLU A 120 -9.51 -1.08 -9.39
CA GLU A 120 -8.13 -0.64 -9.40
C GLU A 120 -7.83 0.57 -8.52
N GLN A 121 -8.75 1.53 -8.42
CA GLN A 121 -8.52 2.84 -7.79
C GLN A 121 -9.21 2.99 -6.43
N LYS A 122 -10.17 2.12 -6.07
CA LYS A 122 -10.90 2.22 -4.78
C LYS A 122 -9.99 2.04 -3.55
N ARG A 123 -8.87 1.33 -3.69
CA ARG A 123 -7.99 0.98 -2.57
C ARG A 123 -6.71 1.79 -2.62
N THR A 124 -6.28 2.31 -1.48
CA THR A 124 -4.97 2.97 -1.30
C THR A 124 -3.82 2.04 -1.70
N VAL A 125 -3.90 0.77 -1.30
CA VAL A 125 -2.98 -0.29 -1.72
C VAL A 125 -3.66 -1.12 -2.80
N ARG A 126 -3.11 -1.07 -4.02
CA ARG A 126 -3.65 -1.77 -5.18
C ARG A 126 -3.53 -3.29 -4.99
N LEU A 127 -4.62 -4.00 -5.27
CA LEU A 127 -4.64 -5.47 -5.31
C LEU A 127 -4.83 -5.98 -6.73
N PRO A 128 -4.25 -7.14 -7.09
CA PRO A 128 -4.51 -7.79 -8.38
C PRO A 128 -5.98 -8.18 -8.53
N GLY A 129 -6.51 -8.16 -9.77
CA GLY A 129 -7.91 -8.51 -10.05
C GLY A 129 -8.33 -9.89 -9.52
N ASN A 130 -7.46 -10.89 -9.61
CA ASN A 130 -7.75 -12.23 -9.09
C ASN A 130 -7.98 -12.26 -7.57
N GLN A 131 -7.27 -11.41 -6.84
CA GLN A 131 -7.44 -11.26 -5.39
C GLN A 131 -8.78 -10.60 -5.07
N ILE A 132 -9.14 -9.54 -5.83
CA ILE A 132 -10.42 -8.85 -5.68
C ILE A 132 -11.61 -9.77 -5.99
N LEU A 133 -11.52 -10.57 -7.06
CA LEU A 133 -12.54 -11.56 -7.39
C LEU A 133 -12.69 -12.62 -6.30
N GLY A 134 -11.59 -13.06 -5.69
CA GLY A 134 -11.59 -13.95 -4.53
C GLY A 134 -12.34 -13.35 -3.34
N ILE A 135 -12.01 -12.10 -2.98
CA ILE A 135 -12.67 -11.36 -1.90
C ILE A 135 -14.17 -11.21 -2.16
N LEU A 136 -14.59 -10.86 -3.38
CA LEU A 136 -16.01 -10.72 -3.73
C LEU A 136 -16.76 -12.06 -3.63
N LYS A 137 -16.12 -13.18 -4.00
CA LYS A 137 -16.70 -14.52 -3.82
C LYS A 137 -16.87 -14.86 -2.34
N VAL A 138 -15.85 -14.58 -1.53
CA VAL A 138 -15.91 -14.77 -0.07
C VAL A 138 -17.05 -13.95 0.53
N ASN A 139 -17.15 -12.66 0.22
CA ASN A 139 -18.21 -11.80 0.75
C ASN A 139 -19.62 -12.28 0.35
N ARG A 140 -19.80 -12.78 -0.89
CA ARG A 140 -21.09 -13.36 -1.32
C ARG A 140 -21.41 -14.64 -0.58
N ALA A 141 -20.42 -15.51 -0.36
CA ALA A 141 -20.60 -16.73 0.42
C ALA A 141 -20.94 -16.43 1.87
N VAL A 142 -20.27 -15.44 2.48
CA VAL A 142 -20.57 -14.97 3.83
C VAL A 142 -22.04 -14.54 3.91
N LEU A 143 -22.50 -13.64 3.03
CA LEU A 143 -23.90 -13.19 3.02
C LEU A 143 -24.91 -14.33 2.80
N SER A 144 -24.57 -15.30 1.95
CA SER A 144 -25.46 -16.44 1.66
C SER A 144 -25.54 -17.38 2.87
N LEU A 145 -24.39 -17.70 3.48
CA LEU A 145 -24.32 -18.56 4.66
C LEU A 145 -24.89 -17.88 5.91
N GLU A 146 -24.73 -16.57 6.07
CA GLU A 146 -25.37 -15.81 7.14
C GLU A 146 -26.89 -15.91 7.06
N GLN A 147 -27.44 -15.86 5.84
CA GLN A 147 -28.87 -16.00 5.62
C GLN A 147 -29.37 -17.44 5.89
N GLU A 148 -28.58 -18.46 5.56
CA GLU A 148 -28.94 -19.87 5.78
C GLU A 148 -28.75 -20.33 7.22
N LEU A 149 -27.68 -19.87 7.89
CA LEU A 149 -27.29 -20.31 9.24
C LEU A 149 -27.82 -19.41 10.35
N GLU A 150 -28.34 -18.22 10.00
CA GLU A 150 -28.78 -17.17 10.95
C GLU A 150 -27.68 -16.75 11.95
N ARG A 151 -26.42 -16.92 11.56
CA ARG A 151 -25.23 -16.53 12.33
C ARG A 151 -24.05 -16.23 11.41
N GLU A 152 -23.02 -15.58 11.95
CA GLU A 152 -21.76 -15.42 11.22
C GLU A 152 -21.13 -16.80 10.90
N PRO A 153 -20.77 -17.06 9.64
CA PRO A 153 -20.18 -18.32 9.21
C PRO A 153 -18.70 -18.39 9.60
N THR A 154 -18.25 -19.60 9.91
CA THR A 154 -16.85 -19.85 10.24
C THR A 154 -16.00 -20.00 8.97
N TYR A 155 -14.69 -19.70 9.06
CA TYR A 155 -13.75 -19.89 7.93
C TYR A 155 -13.81 -21.26 7.24
N PRO A 156 -13.90 -22.41 7.96
CA PRO A 156 -14.05 -23.71 7.29
C PRO A 156 -15.37 -23.85 6.54
N GLU A 157 -16.48 -23.34 7.05
CA GLU A 157 -17.80 -23.39 6.38
C GLU A 157 -17.79 -22.59 5.08
N ILE A 158 -17.18 -21.40 5.09
CA ILE A 158 -17.00 -20.58 3.89
C ILE A 158 -16.09 -21.29 2.87
N ALA A 159 -15.04 -21.94 3.35
CA ALA A 159 -14.09 -22.67 2.51
C ALA A 159 -14.76 -23.84 1.79
N GLU A 160 -15.62 -24.60 2.49
CA GLU A 160 -16.41 -25.69 1.93
C GLU A 160 -17.41 -25.18 0.88
N PHE A 161 -18.15 -24.11 1.19
CA PHE A 161 -19.13 -23.51 0.28
C PHE A 161 -18.51 -23.03 -1.05
N ILE A 162 -17.33 -22.41 -1.00
CA ILE A 162 -16.64 -21.90 -2.20
C ILE A 162 -15.72 -22.96 -2.83
N SER A 163 -15.57 -24.13 -2.21
CA SER A 163 -14.61 -25.17 -2.61
C SER A 163 -13.16 -24.67 -2.70
N LEU A 164 -12.73 -23.89 -1.70
CA LEU A 164 -11.37 -23.38 -1.56
C LEU A 164 -10.75 -23.88 -0.25
N SER A 165 -9.41 -23.81 -0.15
CA SER A 165 -8.73 -24.11 1.11
C SER A 165 -8.98 -23.01 2.14
N GLU A 166 -9.14 -23.37 3.41
CA GLU A 166 -9.31 -22.42 4.53
C GLU A 166 -8.18 -21.36 4.57
N LYS A 167 -6.94 -21.76 4.30
CA LYS A 167 -5.78 -20.84 4.23
C LYS A 167 -6.03 -19.69 3.25
N LYS A 168 -6.53 -19.98 2.05
CA LYS A 168 -6.86 -18.96 1.04
C LYS A 168 -8.02 -18.07 1.47
N VAL A 169 -9.03 -18.61 2.15
CA VAL A 169 -10.13 -17.81 2.69
C VAL A 169 -9.60 -16.82 3.72
N ARG A 170 -8.75 -17.26 4.64
CA ARG A 170 -8.08 -16.38 5.61
C ARG A 170 -7.24 -15.29 4.94
N GLU A 171 -6.46 -15.65 3.91
CA GLU A 171 -5.70 -14.67 3.12
C GLU A 171 -6.61 -13.61 2.50
N TYR A 172 -7.74 -14.00 1.89
CA TYR A 172 -8.69 -13.03 1.32
C TYR A 172 -9.30 -12.12 2.37
N VAL A 173 -9.61 -12.63 3.56
CA VAL A 173 -10.19 -11.86 4.67
C VAL A 173 -9.19 -10.84 5.20
N ILE A 174 -7.93 -11.24 5.42
CA ILE A 174 -6.85 -10.35 5.87
C ILE A 174 -6.59 -9.26 4.82
N ASN A 175 -6.50 -9.65 3.54
CA ASN A 175 -6.27 -8.70 2.45
C ASN A 175 -7.49 -7.80 2.16
N ASN A 176 -8.65 -8.07 2.75
CA ASN A 176 -9.83 -7.23 2.60
C ASN A 176 -9.83 -5.99 3.51
N GLN A 177 -8.84 -5.84 4.40
CA GLN A 177 -8.76 -4.69 5.30
C GLN A 177 -8.49 -3.38 4.54
N TYR A 178 -9.18 -2.32 4.96
CA TYR A 178 -8.99 -0.97 4.43
C TYR A 178 -7.98 -0.21 5.30
N SER A 179 -7.21 0.69 4.68
CA SER A 179 -6.33 1.60 5.41
C SER A 179 -7.15 2.62 6.20
N TYR A 180 -6.76 2.87 7.44
CA TYR A 180 -7.29 3.98 8.25
C TYR A 180 -6.43 5.23 8.08
N SER A 181 -7.05 6.40 8.22
CA SER A 181 -6.31 7.67 8.26
C SER A 181 -5.65 7.83 9.63
N LEU A 182 -4.37 8.21 9.66
CA LEU A 182 -3.68 8.55 10.91
C LEU A 182 -4.20 9.86 11.53
N ASP A 183 -4.79 10.73 10.70
CA ASP A 183 -5.43 11.98 11.14
C ASP A 183 -6.83 11.74 11.73
N LEU A 184 -7.28 10.48 11.83
CA LEU A 184 -8.55 10.16 12.47
C LEU A 184 -8.49 10.59 13.94
N VAL A 185 -9.34 11.54 14.32
CA VAL A 185 -9.50 11.98 15.69
C VAL A 185 -10.15 10.86 16.49
N LYS A 186 -9.41 10.32 17.47
CA LYS A 186 -9.85 9.25 18.36
C LYS A 186 -10.69 9.79 19.53
N ASP A 187 -10.34 10.97 20.02
CA ASP A 187 -11.04 11.66 21.11
C ASP A 187 -11.33 13.11 20.73
N HIS A 188 -12.62 13.46 20.68
CA HIS A 188 -13.10 14.77 20.23
C HIS A 188 -12.85 15.89 21.24
N ASP A 189 -12.71 15.58 22.53
CA ASP A 189 -12.52 16.60 23.57
C ASP A 189 -11.06 17.06 23.65
N SER A 190 -10.13 16.12 23.47
CA SER A 190 -8.68 16.39 23.47
C SER A 190 -8.11 16.69 22.08
N GLY A 191 -8.82 16.32 21.01
CA GLY A 191 -8.34 16.43 19.63
C GLY A 191 -7.25 15.40 19.28
N LEU A 192 -7.04 14.38 20.12
CA LEU A 192 -6.03 13.35 19.91
C LEU A 192 -6.31 12.56 18.64
N THR A 193 -5.30 12.46 17.77
CA THR A 193 -5.35 11.68 16.53
C THR A 193 -4.81 10.27 16.73
N LEU A 194 -5.07 9.37 15.77
CA LEU A 194 -4.41 8.06 15.76
C LEU A 194 -2.90 8.19 15.66
N LEU A 195 -2.39 9.17 14.90
CA LEU A 195 -0.97 9.45 14.77
C LEU A 195 -0.29 9.65 16.13
N ASP A 196 -0.94 10.39 17.04
CA ASP A 196 -0.41 10.69 18.37
C ASP A 196 -0.28 9.45 19.27
N THR A 197 -0.96 8.35 18.92
CA THR A 197 -0.89 7.08 19.65
C THR A 197 0.14 6.10 19.11
N VAL A 198 0.67 6.34 17.92
CA VAL A 198 1.65 5.45 17.28
C VAL A 198 3.04 5.79 17.79
N THR A 199 3.69 4.82 18.42
CA THR A 199 5.07 4.96 18.89
C THR A 199 6.05 4.81 17.73
N ASN A 200 7.08 5.65 17.70
CA ASN A 200 8.19 5.48 16.76
C ASN A 200 9.28 4.59 17.38
N GLU A 201 9.39 3.36 16.89
CA GLU A 201 10.39 2.38 17.36
C GLU A 201 11.80 2.65 16.85
N GLU A 202 11.96 3.48 15.81
CA GLU A 202 13.28 3.83 15.25
C GLU A 202 14.02 4.89 16.07
N VAL A 203 13.31 5.63 16.92
CA VAL A 203 13.93 6.62 17.80
C VAL A 203 14.49 5.89 19.01
N PRO A 204 15.82 5.85 19.18
CA PRO A 204 16.40 5.23 20.36
C PRO A 204 15.94 5.98 21.62
N ALA A 205 15.81 5.27 22.74
CA ALA A 205 15.51 5.88 24.01
C ALA A 205 16.50 7.01 24.32
N SER A 206 16.06 8.06 25.02
CA SER A 206 16.90 9.22 25.40
C SER A 206 18.22 8.79 26.05
N ASP A 207 18.16 7.71 26.82
CA ASP A 207 19.25 7.22 27.63
C ASP A 207 20.15 6.25 26.86
N ALA A 208 19.73 5.79 25.67
CA ALA A 208 20.48 4.82 24.87
C ALA A 208 21.86 5.36 24.46
N SER A 209 21.97 6.66 24.18
CA SER A 209 23.24 7.32 23.89
C SER A 209 24.19 7.32 25.11
N LEU A 210 23.68 7.62 26.29
CA LEU A 210 24.44 7.61 27.55
C LEU A 210 24.87 6.20 27.96
N VAL A 211 23.99 5.22 27.77
CA VAL A 211 24.28 3.79 27.99
C VAL A 211 25.40 3.34 27.04
N TYR A 212 25.33 3.74 25.77
CA TYR A 212 26.38 3.46 24.78
C TYR A 212 27.72 4.11 25.13
N ASP A 213 27.73 5.37 25.56
CA ASP A 213 28.95 6.05 26.00
C ASP A 213 29.55 5.39 27.26
N SER A 214 28.71 4.99 28.21
CA SER A 214 29.14 4.25 29.39
C SER A 214 29.73 2.88 29.03
N LEU A 215 29.11 2.17 28.08
CA LEU A 215 29.64 0.92 27.54
C LEU A 215 31.02 1.12 26.90
N LEU A 216 31.21 2.18 26.09
CA LEU A 216 32.51 2.47 25.48
C LEU A 216 33.60 2.79 26.51
N LEU A 217 33.26 3.50 27.59
CA LEU A 217 34.18 3.80 28.68
C LEU A 217 34.58 2.54 29.45
N ASP A 218 33.62 1.67 29.76
CA ASP A 218 33.89 0.42 30.47
C ASP A 218 34.63 -0.59 29.59
N LEU A 219 34.35 -0.64 28.29
CA LEU A 219 35.14 -1.40 27.31
C LEU A 219 36.58 -0.90 27.26
N ARG A 220 36.80 0.43 27.28
CA ARG A 220 38.15 1.01 27.33
C ARG A 220 38.90 0.59 28.59
N LYS A 221 38.25 0.64 29.75
CA LYS A 221 38.84 0.15 31.02
C LYS A 221 39.19 -1.33 30.95
N ALA A 222 38.34 -2.15 30.34
CA ALA A 222 38.60 -3.58 30.18
C ALA A 222 39.82 -3.84 29.27
N LEU A 223 39.97 -3.08 28.19
CA LEU A 223 41.11 -3.19 27.29
C LEU A 223 42.43 -2.72 27.92
N LEU A 224 42.42 -1.79 28.88
CA LEU A 224 43.63 -1.34 29.59
C LEU A 224 44.26 -2.42 30.48
N VAL A 225 43.50 -3.47 30.85
CA VAL A 225 44.02 -4.62 31.61
C VAL A 225 44.92 -5.51 30.75
N LEU A 226 44.76 -5.43 29.43
CA LEU A 226 45.55 -6.20 28.47
C LEU A 226 46.89 -5.51 28.19
N SER A 227 47.87 -6.30 27.76
CA SER A 227 49.10 -5.73 27.23
C SER A 227 48.83 -4.95 25.93
N GLU A 228 49.63 -3.94 25.61
CA GLU A 228 49.46 -3.13 24.38
C GLU A 228 49.38 -3.97 23.10
N ARG A 229 50.06 -5.12 23.07
CA ARG A 229 50.04 -6.06 21.94
C ARG A 229 48.72 -6.81 21.84
N GLU A 230 48.19 -7.27 22.98
CA GLU A 230 46.88 -7.95 23.05
C GLU A 230 45.73 -6.98 22.75
N GLN A 231 45.82 -5.75 23.25
CA GLN A 231 44.84 -4.70 22.98
C GLN A 231 44.72 -4.40 21.48
N LYS A 232 45.86 -4.22 20.78
CA LYS A 232 45.88 -3.98 19.32
C LYS A 232 45.27 -5.14 18.54
N ILE A 233 45.54 -6.39 18.94
CA ILE A 233 44.96 -7.58 18.29
C ILE A 233 43.45 -7.61 18.46
N ILE A 234 42.92 -7.35 19.66
CA ILE A 234 41.47 -7.33 19.91
C ILE A 234 40.78 -6.17 19.17
N MET A 235 41.38 -4.98 19.18
CA MET A 235 40.85 -3.81 18.47
C MET A 235 40.72 -4.06 16.96
N LEU A 236 41.75 -4.62 16.33
CA LEU A 236 41.72 -4.95 14.90
C LEU A 236 40.79 -6.13 14.59
N PHE A 237 40.70 -7.12 15.47
CA PHE A 237 39.87 -8.31 15.23
C PHE A 237 38.37 -8.02 15.26
N TYR A 238 37.96 -7.16 16.19
CA TYR A 238 36.55 -6.78 16.36
C TYR A 238 36.19 -5.45 15.69
N GLY A 239 37.17 -4.75 15.11
CA GLY A 239 36.94 -3.46 14.47
C GLY A 239 36.51 -2.36 15.45
N LEU A 240 37.13 -2.33 16.64
CA LEU A 240 36.80 -1.36 17.69
C LEU A 240 37.50 -0.02 17.44
N TYR A 241 36.91 1.07 17.92
CA TYR A 241 37.48 2.43 17.84
C TYR A 241 37.82 2.90 16.41
N GLY A 242 36.99 2.53 15.43
CA GLY A 242 37.15 2.96 14.03
C GLY A 242 38.17 2.16 13.23
N HIS A 243 38.70 1.06 13.79
CA HIS A 243 39.46 0.09 13.00
C HIS A 243 38.52 -0.79 12.17
N PRO A 244 38.89 -1.17 10.93
CA PRO A 244 38.12 -2.14 10.17
C PRO A 244 38.23 -3.52 10.83
N GLN A 245 37.14 -4.29 10.81
CA GLN A 245 37.17 -5.69 11.24
C GLN A 245 38.13 -6.47 10.32
N THR A 246 39.25 -6.91 10.89
CA THR A 246 40.36 -7.50 10.12
C THR A 246 40.45 -9.00 10.40
N SER A 247 40.71 -9.80 9.37
CA SER A 247 40.89 -11.25 9.54
C SER A 247 42.24 -11.57 10.19
N LEU A 248 42.40 -12.78 10.75
CA LEU A 248 43.69 -13.21 11.32
C LEU A 248 44.80 -13.28 10.27
N GLU A 249 44.46 -13.44 8.99
CA GLU A 249 45.42 -13.52 7.88
C GLU A 249 45.94 -12.14 7.52
N ASP A 250 45.04 -11.14 7.48
CA ASP A 250 45.37 -9.76 7.16
C ASP A 250 46.15 -9.07 8.29
N MET A 251 46.09 -9.59 9.52
CA MET A 251 46.89 -9.10 10.65
C MET A 251 48.35 -9.56 10.64
N VAL A 252 48.68 -10.65 9.95
CA VAL A 252 50.06 -11.18 9.85
C VAL A 252 51.05 -10.12 9.31
N PRO A 253 50.78 -9.45 8.17
CA PRO A 253 51.67 -8.42 7.65
C PRO A 253 51.72 -7.17 8.55
N LEU A 254 50.61 -6.83 9.21
CA LEU A 254 50.50 -5.63 10.06
C LEU A 254 51.28 -5.77 11.38
N LEU A 255 51.22 -6.95 12.00
CA LEU A 255 51.82 -7.21 13.33
C LEU A 255 53.17 -7.93 13.26
N LYS A 256 53.60 -8.37 12.06
CA LYS A 256 54.83 -9.16 11.84
C LYS A 256 54.92 -10.41 12.73
N LEU A 257 53.79 -11.08 12.93
CA LEU A 257 53.65 -12.30 13.74
C LEU A 257 53.04 -13.42 12.91
N SER A 258 53.36 -14.68 13.24
CA SER A 258 52.70 -15.82 12.62
C SER A 258 51.20 -15.85 12.98
N LYS A 259 50.38 -16.36 12.06
CA LYS A 259 48.93 -16.53 12.25
C LYS A 259 48.60 -17.24 13.55
N GLU A 260 49.32 -18.32 13.86
CA GLU A 260 49.13 -19.09 15.09
C GLU A 260 49.52 -18.30 16.34
N ARG A 261 50.53 -17.43 16.26
CA ARG A 261 50.91 -16.57 17.38
C ARG A 261 49.85 -15.49 17.66
N ILE A 262 49.23 -14.93 16.63
CA ILE A 262 48.11 -13.97 16.78
C ILE A 262 46.91 -14.66 17.42
N ARG A 263 46.60 -15.91 17.00
CA ARG A 263 45.55 -16.73 17.61
C ARG A 263 45.79 -16.97 19.10
N GLN A 264 47.02 -17.36 19.47
CA GLN A 264 47.40 -17.57 20.87
C GLN A 264 47.25 -16.30 21.71
N LEU A 265 47.70 -15.15 21.21
CA LEU A 265 47.58 -13.87 21.91
C LEU A 265 46.12 -13.43 22.05
N LYS A 266 45.27 -13.68 21.05
CA LYS A 266 43.82 -13.46 21.15
C LYS A 266 43.19 -14.32 22.25
N ASP A 267 43.50 -15.61 22.28
CA ASP A 267 42.96 -16.54 23.27
C ASP A 267 43.51 -16.25 24.69
N GLN A 268 44.73 -15.74 24.79
CA GLN A 268 45.30 -15.25 26.04
C GLN A 268 44.57 -13.99 26.51
N ALA A 269 44.35 -13.02 25.62
CA ALA A 269 43.62 -11.80 25.90
C ALA A 269 42.18 -12.09 26.36
N HIS A 270 41.47 -13.01 25.70
CA HIS A 270 40.13 -13.47 26.14
C HIS A 270 40.16 -14.11 27.53
N ARG A 271 41.19 -14.92 27.84
CA ARG A 271 41.35 -15.51 29.17
C ARG A 271 41.62 -14.46 30.24
N THR A 272 42.44 -13.46 29.94
CA THR A 272 42.74 -12.34 30.84
C THR A 272 41.50 -11.48 31.08
N LEU A 273 40.78 -11.09 30.03
CA LEU A 273 39.50 -10.37 30.15
C LEU A 273 38.47 -11.16 30.98
N LYS A 274 38.31 -12.46 30.70
CA LYS A 274 37.38 -13.32 31.44
C LYS A 274 37.74 -13.46 32.92
N ARG A 275 39.02 -13.42 33.30
CA ARG A 275 39.46 -13.47 34.70
C ARG A 275 39.28 -12.13 35.40
N ALA A 276 39.68 -11.04 34.75
CA ALA A 276 39.65 -9.71 35.33
C ALA A 276 38.23 -9.14 35.48
N TRP A 277 37.29 -9.57 34.63
CA TRP A 277 35.92 -9.03 34.59
C TRP A 277 34.84 -10.04 34.98
N LYS A 278 35.20 -11.11 35.71
CA LYS A 278 34.25 -12.05 36.33
C LYS A 278 33.39 -11.29 37.36
N GLY A 279 32.15 -10.95 36.99
CA GLY A 279 31.18 -10.26 37.86
C GLY A 279 31.03 -8.75 37.62
N SER A 280 31.34 -8.27 36.41
CA SER A 280 31.30 -6.84 36.07
C SER A 280 30.04 -6.41 35.29
N ARG A 281 29.73 -5.10 35.39
CA ARG A 281 28.72 -4.31 34.63
C ARG A 281 28.67 -4.59 33.13
N LEU A 282 29.75 -5.08 32.51
CA LEU A 282 29.74 -5.50 31.09
C LEU A 282 28.72 -6.62 30.79
N ALA A 283 28.38 -7.45 31.78
CA ALA A 283 27.33 -8.45 31.63
C ALA A 283 25.92 -7.84 31.67
N ASP A 284 25.74 -6.71 32.36
CA ASP A 284 24.44 -6.04 32.50
C ASP A 284 24.00 -5.43 31.17
N TYR A 285 24.92 -4.78 30.43
CA TYR A 285 24.66 -4.29 29.07
C TYR A 285 24.22 -5.38 28.08
N PHE A 286 24.61 -6.64 28.30
CA PHE A 286 24.20 -7.75 27.43
C PHE A 286 22.75 -8.20 27.70
N ASN A 287 22.26 -8.01 28.94
CA ASN A 287 20.88 -8.34 29.29
C ASN A 287 19.91 -7.25 28.81
N ASP A 288 20.34 -5.98 28.79
CA ASP A 288 19.54 -4.85 28.31
C ASP A 288 19.38 -4.81 26.77
N LEU A 289 20.15 -5.62 26.03
CA LEU A 289 20.08 -5.75 24.56
C LEU A 289 19.07 -6.82 24.09
N LYS A 290 18.40 -7.54 25.01
CA LYS A 290 17.36 -8.54 24.72
C LYS A 290 15.97 -8.00 24.97
#